data_AF-A0A2K5XA96-F1
#
_entry.id   AF-A0A2K5XA96-F1
#
_cell.length_a   1.000
_cell.length_b   1.000
_cell.length_c   1.000
_cell.angle_alpha   90.00
_cell.angle_beta   90.00
_cell.angle_gamma   90.00
#
_symmetry.space_group_name_H-M   'P 1'
#
loop_
_entity.id
_entity.type
_entity.pdbx_description
1 polymer ?
#
loop_
_entity_poly.entity_id
_entity_poly.type
_entity_poly.pdbx_seq_one_letter_code
_entity_poly.pdbx_strand_id
1 'polypeptide(L)' 'MAARLGAFLKNAWDKEPVLVASFVIGGLAIIMPTFSPYVKYSIMINEATPYNYPGEGPGRDPWDGPSLPVLG' A
#
# COMPACT_ATOMS: atom_id res chain seq x y z
N MET A 1 -5.71 9.21 -34.09
CA MET A 1 -5.97 9.67 -32.71
C MET A 1 -4.73 9.57 -31.82
N ALA A 2 -4.10 8.39 -31.72
CA ALA A 2 -2.89 8.18 -30.90
C ALA A 2 -1.71 9.13 -31.23
N ALA A 3 -1.43 9.36 -32.52
CA ALA A 3 -0.39 10.29 -32.95
C ALA A 3 -0.64 11.75 -32.50
N ARG A 4 -1.91 12.18 -32.43
CA ARG A 4 -2.27 13.53 -31.95
C ARG A 4 -2.06 13.68 -30.44
N LEU A 5 -2.40 12.64 -29.67
CA LEU A 5 -2.16 12.62 -28.22
C LEU A 5 -0.67 12.62 -27.89
N GLY A 6 0.13 11.81 -28.60
CA GLY A 6 1.58 11.78 -28.42
C GLY A 6 2.24 13.13 -28.75
N ALA A 7 1.80 13.81 -29.81
CA ALA A 7 2.29 15.15 -30.15
C ALA A 7 1.93 16.20 -29.08
N PHE A 8 0.72 16.14 -28.52
CA PHE A 8 0.30 16.99 -27.42
C PHE A 8 1.15 16.74 -26.16
N LEU A 9 1.37 15.47 -25.79
CA LEU A 9 2.16 15.11 -24.62
C LEU A 9 3.61 15.60 -24.73
N LYS A 10 4.23 15.45 -25.92
CA LYS A 10 5.58 15.95 -26.18
C LYS A 10 5.65 17.47 -26.02
N ASN A 11 4.71 18.20 -26.62
CA ASN A 11 4.64 19.66 -26.49
C ASN A 11 4.37 20.12 -25.05
N ALA A 12 3.52 19.41 -24.30
CA ALA A 12 3.26 19.71 -22.89
C ALA A 12 4.49 19.43 -22.02
N TRP A 13 5.25 18.38 -22.33
CA TRP A 13 6.52 18.08 -21.65
C TRP A 13 7.57 19.16 -21.88
N ASP A 14 7.68 19.67 -23.11
CA ASP A 14 8.65 20.72 -23.45
C ASP A 14 8.31 22.08 -22.81
N LYS A 15 7.01 22.38 -22.62
CA LYS A 15 6.54 23.67 -22.10
C LYS A 15 6.34 23.69 -20.58
N GLU A 16 5.72 22.65 -20.03
CA GLU A 16 5.31 22.59 -18.64
C GLU A 16 5.69 21.23 -18.02
N PRO A 17 7.00 20.88 -18.00
CA PRO A 17 7.47 19.56 -17.57
C PRO A 17 7.07 19.23 -16.13
N VAL A 18 7.04 20.24 -15.25
CA VAL A 18 6.67 20.07 -13.84
C VAL A 18 5.21 19.62 -13.69
N LEU A 19 4.30 20.19 -14.48
CA LEU A 19 2.89 19.81 -14.44
C LEU A 19 2.70 18.41 -15.00
N VAL A 20 3.32 18.08 -16.14
CA VAL A 20 3.23 16.72 -16.69
C VAL A 20 3.78 15.67 -15.72
N ALA A 21 4.94 15.93 -15.10
CA ALA A 21 5.51 15.05 -14.08
C ALA A 21 4.57 14.87 -12.88
N SER A 22 3.92 15.94 -12.40
CA SER A 22 2.98 15.87 -11.28
C SER A 22 1.79 14.96 -11.55
N PHE A 23 1.19 15.05 -12.76
CA PHE A 23 0.08 14.19 -13.15
C PHE A 23 0.51 12.73 -13.33
N VAL A 24 1.71 12.49 -13.88
CA VAL A 24 2.24 11.12 -14.03
C VAL A 24 2.51 10.50 -12.65
N ILE A 25 3.20 11.22 -11.76
CA ILE A 25 3.53 10.73 -10.41
C ILE A 25 2.25 10.51 -9.60
N GLY A 26 1.34 11.49 -9.60
CA GLY A 26 0.06 11.38 -8.90
C GLY A 26 -0.81 10.25 -9.43
N GLY A 27 -0.89 10.10 -10.76
CA GLY A 27 -1.60 9.00 -11.40
C GLY A 27 -1.01 7.64 -11.04
N LEU A 28 0.32 7.51 -11.09
CA LEU A 28 1.00 6.28 -10.67
C LEU A 28 0.78 5.98 -9.19
N ALA A 29 0.81 6.98 -8.30
CA ALA A 29 0.59 6.79 -6.88
C ALA A 29 -0.82 6.24 -6.56
N ILE A 30 -1.83 6.59 -7.36
CA ILE A 30 -3.21 6.09 -7.20
C ILE A 30 -3.33 4.66 -7.76
N ILE A 31 -2.68 4.38 -8.89
CA ILE A 31 -2.86 3.12 -9.62
C ILE A 31 -1.97 2.00 -9.06
N MET A 32 -0.73 2.32 -8.67
CA MET A 32 0.28 1.36 -8.20
C MET A 32 -0.17 0.46 -7.04
N PRO A 33 -0.88 0.95 -6.00
CA PRO A 33 -1.29 0.12 -4.87
C PRO A 33 -2.16 -1.07 -5.29
N THR A 34 -3.02 -0.89 -6.30
CA THR A 34 -3.93 -1.94 -6.78
C THR A 34 -3.21 -3.05 -7.55
N PHE A 35 -2.09 -2.73 -8.20
CA PHE A 35 -1.30 -3.71 -8.96
C PHE A 35 -0.16 -4.33 -8.14
N SER A 36 0.20 -3.73 -7.01
CA SER A 36 1.32 -4.20 -6.21
C SER A 36 0.91 -5.33 -5.27
N PRO A 37 1.49 -6.54 -5.39
CA PRO A 37 1.25 -7.62 -4.43
C PRO A 37 1.81 -7.31 -3.04
N TYR A 38 2.63 -6.25 -2.91
CA TYR A 38 3.32 -5.91 -1.67
C TYR A 38 2.48 -5.10 -0.68
N VAL A 39 1.40 -4.45 -1.13
CA VAL A 39 0.53 -3.66 -0.23
C VAL A 39 -0.06 -4.53 0.89
N LYS A 40 -0.32 -5.81 0.60
CA LYS A 40 -0.76 -6.79 1.61
C LYS A 40 0.22 -6.90 2.78
N TYR A 41 1.51 -6.97 2.50
CA TYR A 41 2.52 -7.12 3.55
C TYR A 41 2.65 -5.86 4.40
N SER A 42 2.49 -4.66 3.83
CA SER A 42 2.47 -3.44 4.64
C SER A 42 1.32 -3.41 5.63
N ILE A 43 0.15 -3.95 5.27
CA ILE A 43 -0.99 -4.07 6.18
C ILE A 43 -0.67 -5.08 7.29
N MET A 44 -0.18 -6.26 6.92
CA MET A 44 0.17 -7.32 7.89
C MET A 44 1.23 -6.86 8.91
N ILE A 45 2.24 -6.08 8.46
CA ILE A 45 3.25 -5.52 9.37
C ILE A 45 2.59 -4.55 10.36
N ASN A 46 1.70 -3.69 9.89
CA ASN A 46 1.02 -2.71 10.75
C ASN A 46 0.06 -3.37 11.76
N GLU A 47 -0.56 -4.50 11.41
CA GLU A 47 -1.38 -5.31 12.32
C GLU A 47 -0.54 -6.08 13.35
N ALA A 48 0.63 -6.58 12.92
CA ALA A 48 1.53 -7.35 13.78
C ALA A 48 2.29 -6.49 14.79
N THR A 49 2.37 -5.17 14.60
CA THR A 49 3.04 -4.24 15.53
C THR A 49 2.13 -3.92 16.73
N PRO A 50 2.46 -4.38 17.96
CA PRO A 50 1.65 -4.13 19.13
C PRO A 50 1.90 -2.70 19.65
N TYR A 51 0.98 -1.78 19.37
CA TYR A 51 1.06 -0.40 19.88
C TYR A 51 0.45 -0.24 21.29
N ASN A 52 -0.45 -1.14 21.67
CA ASN A 52 -1.06 -1.17 22.99
C ASN A 52 -0.49 -2.33 23.80
N TYR A 53 -0.48 -2.19 25.14
CA TYR A 53 -0.12 -3.31 26.01
C TYR A 53 -1.04 -4.50 25.67
N PRO A 54 -0.50 -5.68 25.38
CA PRO A 54 -1.32 -6.86 25.18
C PRO A 54 -1.91 -7.22 26.55
N GLY A 55 -3.07 -6.63 26.88
CA GLY A 55 -3.87 -7.10 28.00
C GLY A 55 -4.13 -8.59 27.79
N GLU A 56 -4.06 -9.39 28.86
CA GLU A 56 -4.45 -10.79 28.81
C GLU A 56 -5.82 -10.88 28.11
N GLY A 57 -5.83 -11.45 26.91
CA GLY A 57 -6.99 -11.38 26.02
C GLY A 57 -8.21 -12.06 26.63
N PRO A 58 -9.44 -11.61 26.28
CA PRO A 58 -10.64 -12.33 26.66
C PRO A 58 -10.69 -13.64 25.86
N GLY A 59 -10.49 -14.78 26.54
CA GLY A 59 -10.79 -16.10 26.00
C GLY A 59 -9.67 -17.14 26.11
N ARG A 60 -9.43 -17.66 27.32
CA ARG A 60 -8.73 -18.95 27.48
C ARG A 60 -9.64 -19.92 28.23
N ASP A 61 -10.50 -20.59 27.47
CA ASP A 61 -11.05 -21.88 27.88
C ASP A 61 -9.93 -22.92 27.67
N PRO A 62 -9.46 -23.66 28.70
CA PRO A 62 -8.24 -24.48 28.61
C PRO A 62 -8.32 -25.70 27.69
N TRP A 63 -9.45 -25.95 27.01
CA TRP A 63 -9.77 -27.25 26.41
C TRP A 63 -9.94 -27.27 24.88
N ASP A 64 -9.89 -26.12 24.19
CA ASP A 64 -9.84 -26.07 22.73
C ASP A 64 -8.40 -25.75 22.27
N GLY A 65 -7.72 -26.74 21.69
CA GLY A 65 -6.30 -26.64 21.33
C GLY A 65 -5.98 -25.68 20.16
N PRO A 66 -4.72 -25.65 19.71
CA PRO A 66 -3.56 -25.22 20.47
C PRO A 66 -3.51 -23.68 20.58
N SER A 67 -3.66 -23.14 21.79
CA SER A 67 -3.30 -21.75 22.06
C SER A 67 -1.77 -21.62 22.03
N LEU A 68 -1.25 -20.98 20.97
CA LEU A 68 0.10 -20.41 20.74
C LEU A 68 1.26 -20.86 21.65
N PRO A 69 2.46 -21.22 21.11
CA PRO A 69 3.64 -21.40 21.95
C PRO A 69 3.96 -20.08 22.67
N VAL A 70 3.90 -20.14 24.00
CA VAL A 70 4.28 -19.05 24.90
C VAL A 70 5.80 -19.01 24.90
N LEU A 71 6.39 -18.11 24.12
CA LEU A 71 7.81 -17.78 24.21
C LEU A 71 7.91 -16.47 24.99
N GLY A 72 8.09 -16.60 26.30
CA GLY A 72 8.72 -15.59 27.14
C GLY A 72 10.23 -15.72 27.09
#